data_AF-A0A355GP41-F1
#
_entry.id   AF-A0A355GP41-F1
#
_cell.length_a   1.000
_cell.length_b   1.000
_cell.length_c   1.000
_cell.angle_alpha   90.00
_cell.angle_beta   90.00
_cell.angle_gamma   90.00
#
_symmetry.space_group_name_H-M   'P 1'
#
loop_
_entity.id
_entity.type
_entity.pdbx_description
1 polymer ?
#
loop_
_entity_poly.entity_id
_entity_poly.type
_entity_poly.pdbx_seq_one_letter_code
_entity_poly.pdbx_strand_id
1 'polypeptide(L)' 'LVPGLIRVIQSAGRVFRTPDDKGVVLLVDDRLADERYIELLPPDWFMPGRPFSNKEYLTALADFWKN' A
#
# COMPACT_ATOMS: atom_id res chain seq x y z
N LEU A 1 5.84 18.33 3.23
CA LEU A 1 5.24 17.00 3.49
C LEU A 1 4.77 17.07 4.94
N VAL A 2 3.56 16.74 5.38
CA VAL A 2 2.94 15.42 5.41
C VAL A 2 1.38 15.46 5.59
N PRO A 3 0.59 16.55 5.39
CA PRO A 3 -0.88 16.41 5.54
C PRO A 3 -1.47 15.35 4.60
N GLY A 4 -0.94 15.27 3.36
CA GLY A 4 -1.38 14.31 2.36
C GLY A 4 -1.08 12.86 2.75
N LEU A 5 0.15 12.56 3.17
CA LEU A 5 0.54 11.19 3.50
C LEU A 5 -0.13 10.68 4.78
N ILE A 6 -0.35 11.55 5.78
CA ILE A 6 -1.15 11.18 6.97
C ILE A 6 -2.56 10.73 6.52
N ARG A 7 -3.19 11.47 5.59
CA ARG A 7 -4.50 11.09 5.05
C ARG A 7 -4.46 9.77 4.28
N VAL A 8 -3.38 9.48 3.56
CA VAL A 8 -3.17 8.19 2.87
C VAL A 8 -3.13 7.05 3.88
N ILE A 9 -2.30 7.16 4.93
CA ILE A 9 -2.17 6.14 5.98
C ILE A 9 -3.50 5.93 6.70
N GLN A 10 -4.20 7.01 7.06
CA GLN A 10 -5.50 6.93 7.70
C GLN A 10 -6.55 6.27 6.80
N SER A 11 -6.50 6.52 5.48
CA SER A 11 -7.43 5.88 4.52
C SER A 11 -7.16 4.39 4.38
N ALA A 12 -5.88 3.98 4.34
CA ALA A 12 -5.49 2.58 4.34
C ALA A 12 -5.99 1.84 5.59
N GLY A 13 -5.92 2.47 6.77
CA GLY A 13 -6.48 1.93 8.00
C GLY A 13 -8.00 1.71 8.00
N ARG A 14 -8.74 2.28 7.04
CA ARG A 14 -10.18 2.01 6.87
C ARG A 14 -10.46 0.72 6.09
N VAL A 15 -9.46 0.19 5.38
CA VAL A 15 -9.58 -1.06 4.59
C VAL A 15 -9.59 -2.27 5.51
N PHE A 16 -8.81 -2.24 6.59
CA PHE A 16 -8.66 -3.34 7.55
C PHE A 16 -9.13 -2.89 8.94
N ARG A 17 -10.36 -3.23 9.30
CA ARG A 17 -11.01 -2.89 10.58
C ARG A 17 -11.14 -4.08 11.52
N THR A 18 -11.14 -5.29 10.97
CA THR A 18 -11.20 -6.54 11.73
C THR A 18 -10.10 -7.51 11.28
N PRO A 19 -9.72 -8.51 12.11
CA PRO A 19 -8.74 -9.52 11.72
C PRO A 19 -9.14 -10.35 10.50
N ASP A 20 -10.45 -10.45 10.21
CA ASP A 20 -11.00 -11.21 9.09
C ASP A 20 -11.13 -10.36 7.81
N ASP A 21 -10.87 -9.06 7.89
CA ASP A 21 -10.99 -8.17 6.73
C ASP A 21 -9.90 -8.48 5.69
N LYS A 22 -10.35 -8.74 4.47
CA LYS A 22 -9.48 -8.95 3.31
C LYS A 22 -9.56 -7.74 2.38
N GLY A 23 -8.43 -7.15 2.04
CA GLY A 23 -8.38 -5.96 1.18
C GLY A 23 -6.99 -5.64 0.64
N VAL A 24 -6.94 -4.68 -0.28
CA VAL A 24 -5.69 -4.19 -0.89
C VAL A 24 -5.68 -2.68 -0.86
N VAL A 25 -4.52 -2.08 -0.58
CA VAL A 25 -4.28 -0.65 -0.71
C VAL A 25 -3.41 -0.42 -1.94
N LEU A 26 -3.92 0.36 -2.90
CA LEU A 26 -3.17 0.77 -4.08
C LEU A 26 -2.82 2.26 -3.96
N LEU A 27 -1.53 2.56 -3.99
CA LEU A 27 -1.00 3.91 -3.96
C LEU A 27 -0.72 4.38 -5.38
N VAL A 28 -1.41 5.43 -5.83
CA VAL A 28 -1.36 5.91 -7.22
C VAL A 28 -0.95 7.39 -7.23
N ASP A 29 0.35 7.65 -7.30
CA ASP A 29 0.95 8.96 -7.60
C ASP A 29 2.46 8.74 -7.81
N ASP A 30 3.07 9.39 -8.80
CA ASP A 30 4.51 9.29 -9.06
C ASP A 30 5.35 9.72 -7.85
N ARG A 31 4.83 10.63 -7.02
CA ARG A 31 5.49 11.09 -5.78
C ARG A 31 5.68 9.98 -4.75
N LEU A 32 4.81 8.97 -4.77
CA LEU A 32 4.91 7.84 -3.84
C LEU A 32 6.00 6.84 -4.25
N ALA A 33 6.55 6.97 -5.45
CA ALA A 33 7.71 6.19 -5.89
C ALA A 33 9.06 6.83 -5.47
N ASP A 34 9.05 8.05 -4.92
CA ASP A 34 10.24 8.68 -4.35
C ASP A 34 10.55 8.07 -2.97
N GLU A 35 11.80 7.67 -2.78
CA GLU A 35 12.29 6.99 -1.58
C GLU A 35 11.93 7.75 -0.28
N ARG A 36 11.94 9.09 -0.32
CA ARG A 36 11.58 9.93 0.83
C ARG A 36 10.12 9.77 1.27
N TYR A 37 9.23 9.37 0.37
CA TYR A 37 7.83 9.07 0.71
C TYR A 37 7.68 7.64 1.19
N ILE A 38 8.43 6.70 0.59
CA ILE A 38 8.44 5.29 0.98
C ILE A 38 8.93 5.14 2.43
N GLU A 39 9.99 5.86 2.82
CA GLU A 39 10.53 5.86 4.19
C GLU A 39 9.53 6.37 5.25
N LEU A 40 8.53 7.15 4.84
CA LEU A 40 7.50 7.70 5.73
C LEU A 40 6.28 6.78 5.86
N LEU A 41 6.19 5.71 5.07
CA LEU A 41 5.14 4.72 5.19
C LEU A 41 5.42 3.76 6.37
N PRO A 42 4.38 3.14 6.94
CA PRO A 42 4.56 2.16 8.01
C PRO A 42 5.48 1.01 7.55
N PRO A 43 6.54 0.67 8.31
CA PRO A 43 7.54 -0.32 7.90
C PRO A 43 6.97 -1.73 7.76
N ASP A 44 5.90 -2.04 8.49
CA ASP A 44 5.15 -3.29 8.46
C ASP A 44 4.36 -3.50 7.16
N TRP A 45 4.20 -2.47 6.31
CA TRP A 45 3.60 -2.63 4.99
C TRP A 45 4.55 -3.29 3.98
N PHE A 46 5.85 -3.35 4.29
CA PHE A 46 6.87 -3.87 3.39
C PHE A 46 7.26 -5.30 3.78
N MET A 47 7.34 -6.17 2.78
CA MET A 47 7.90 -7.52 2.94
C MET A 47 9.32 -7.55 2.40
N PRO A 48 10.31 -8.09 3.15
CA PRO A 48 11.67 -8.24 2.65
C PRO A 48 11.71 -8.96 1.29
N GLY A 49 12.44 -8.40 0.34
CA GLY A 49 12.58 -8.96 -1.01
C GLY A 49 11.39 -8.75 -1.94
N ARG A 50 10.33 -8.04 -1.52
CA ARG A 50 9.26 -7.60 -2.44
C ARG A 50 9.44 -6.14 -2.84
N PRO A 51 9.33 -5.80 -4.13
CA PRO A 51 9.33 -4.41 -4.55
C PRO A 51 8.06 -3.70 -4.09
N PHE A 52 8.17 -2.43 -3.73
CA PHE A 52 7.03 -1.60 -3.34
C PHE A 52 6.05 -1.37 -4.50
N SER A 53 6.57 -1.18 -5.71
CA SER A 53 5.78 -1.03 -6.93
C SER A 53 5.84 -2.31 -7.76
N ASN A 54 4.68 -2.77 -8.23
CA ASN A 54 4.55 -3.92 -9.13
C ASN A 54 3.96 -3.46 -10.46
N LYS A 55 4.73 -3.61 -11.56
CA LYS A 55 4.25 -3.27 -12.91
C LYS A 55 3.10 -4.18 -13.37
N GLU A 56 2.97 -5.37 -12.78
CA GLU A 56 1.92 -6.34 -13.06
C GLU A 56 0.84 -6.33 -11.95
N TYR A 57 0.56 -5.16 -11.36
CA TYR A 57 -0.37 -5.02 -10.24
C TYR A 57 -1.78 -5.55 -10.54
N LEU A 58 -2.24 -5.52 -11.80
CA LEU A 58 -3.54 -6.08 -12.19
C LEU A 58 -3.59 -7.61 -11.99
N THR A 59 -2.53 -8.31 -12.37
CA THR A 59 -2.40 -9.77 -12.16
C THR A 59 -2.34 -10.07 -10.67
N ALA A 60 -1.50 -9.34 -9.93
CA ALA A 60 -1.38 -9.50 -8.49
C ALA A 60 -2.70 -9.25 -7.75
N LEU A 61 -3.48 -8.25 -8.17
CA LEU A 61 -4.82 -7.98 -7.65
C LEU A 61 -5.78 -9.13 -7.95
N ALA A 62 -5.80 -9.62 -9.18
CA ALA A 62 -6.65 -10.73 -9.56
C ALA A 62 -6.34 -11.99 -8.74
N ASP A 63 -5.06 -12.31 -8.56
CA ASP A 63 -4.63 -13.49 -7.80
C ASP A 63 -4.87 -13.33 -6.29
N PHE A 64 -4.76 -12.11 -5.75
CA PHE A 64 -5.17 -11.82 -4.37
C PHE A 64 -6.64 -12.18 -4.14
N TRP A 65 -7.54 -11.82 -5.06
CA TRP A 65 -8.99 -12.04 -4.90
C TRP A 65 -9.47 -13.44 -5.28
N LYS A 66 -8.71 -14.21 -6.06
CA LYS A 66 -9.05 -15.60 -6.40
C LYS A 66 -8.96 -16.58 -5.22
N ASN A 67 -8.19 -16.24 -4.17
CA ASN A 67 -8.01 -17.08 -2.99
C ASN A 67 -9.11 -16.89 -1.94
#